data_AF-A0A1H5RJ66-F1
#
_entry.id   AF-A0A1H5RJ66-F1
#
_cell.length_a   1.000
_cell.length_b   1.000
_cell.length_c   1.000
_cell.angle_alpha   90.00
_cell.angle_beta   90.00
_cell.angle_gamma   90.00
#
_symmetry.space_group_name_H-M   'P 1'
#
loop_
_entity.id
_entity.type
_entity.pdbx_description
1 polymer ?
#
loop_
_entity_poly.entity_id
_entity_poly.type
_entity_poly.pdbx_seq_one_letter_code
_entity_poly.pdbx_strand_id
1 'polypeptide(L)'
;MTVPVLTEVPVREGWDFGDFPYGLEPLTIPDAGTEPGGDGPCSRFAGLCTHLEHLSRGGAPGAVEPVESSDRLYWFRWITGHQVTFVLWQLVARELALAERGERDREAALASAALFTRGFSAMLLYTSSTPIDVYHEVIRPSMFLQHRGFSGTWAPDFAPVRDLYRGKGLPNDDSPGVKALRDEVGFYQRVHGGIAAKLVPSGRSLLQDSTGATETHHPDVLGAVYDNYFMTLRAPTSLPDVVAQLLRRLNAVAVDVSENGVDSVSDAADPPAELTSPEVRSCEAGFVGLLADVAACAAGSPAD
;
A
#
# COMPACT_ATOMS: atom_id res chain seq x y z
N MET A 1 -8.29 -26.76 2.54
CA MET A 1 -9.44 -25.94 3.00
C MET A 1 -9.40 -24.66 2.19
N THR A 2 -10.45 -24.37 1.41
CA THR A 2 -10.64 -23.07 0.77
C THR A 2 -10.99 -22.06 1.85
N VAL A 3 -10.13 -21.07 2.07
CA VAL A 3 -10.45 -19.93 2.93
C VAL A 3 -11.58 -19.16 2.21
N PRO A 4 -12.71 -18.86 2.87
CA PRO A 4 -13.73 -18.03 2.26
C PRO A 4 -13.13 -16.65 1.98
N VAL A 5 -12.88 -16.36 0.69
CA VAL A 5 -12.59 -15.01 0.24
C VAL A 5 -13.92 -14.28 0.23
N LEU A 6 -14.01 -13.16 0.95
CA LEU A 6 -15.16 -12.26 0.86
C LEU A 6 -15.14 -11.63 -0.54
N THR A 7 -15.85 -12.27 -1.48
CA THR A 7 -15.91 -11.86 -2.88
C THR A 7 -16.94 -10.76 -3.14
N GLU A 8 -17.86 -10.54 -2.21
CA GLU A 8 -18.83 -9.46 -2.30
C GLU A 8 -18.13 -8.15 -1.94
N VAL A 9 -18.29 -7.14 -2.79
CA VAL A 9 -17.92 -5.76 -2.47
C VAL A 9 -18.92 -5.29 -1.41
N PRO A 10 -18.47 -4.88 -0.20
CA PRO A 10 -19.37 -4.42 0.82
C PRO A 10 -20.35 -3.37 0.31
N VAL A 11 -21.61 -3.60 0.65
CA VAL A 11 -22.73 -2.71 0.37
C VAL A 11 -22.72 -1.54 1.34
N ARG A 12 -23.16 -0.39 0.83
CA ARG A 12 -22.95 0.97 1.36
C ARG A 12 -23.58 1.28 2.74
N GLU A 13 -24.43 0.44 3.29
CA GLU A 13 -25.16 0.72 4.54
C GLU A 13 -24.45 0.10 5.75
N GLY A 14 -24.13 0.92 6.76
CA GLY A 14 -23.58 0.47 8.06
C GLY A 14 -22.05 0.36 8.11
N TRP A 15 -21.32 1.30 7.51
CA TRP A 15 -19.85 1.32 7.53
C TRP A 15 -19.29 2.32 8.56
N ASP A 16 -18.35 1.86 9.40
CA ASP A 16 -17.53 2.68 10.31
C ASP A 16 -16.02 2.41 10.10
N PHE A 17 -15.20 3.42 10.36
CA PHE A 17 -13.76 3.32 10.39
C PHE A 17 -13.33 2.69 11.72
N GLY A 18 -12.68 1.53 11.64
CA GLY A 18 -12.26 0.75 12.81
C GLY A 18 -13.20 -0.40 13.18
N ASP A 19 -14.33 -0.57 12.47
CA ASP A 19 -15.21 -1.74 12.56
C ASP A 19 -15.29 -2.51 11.21
N PHE A 20 -15.75 -3.75 11.25
CA PHE A 20 -16.04 -4.56 10.06
C PHE A 20 -17.16 -3.88 9.23
N PRO A 21 -17.11 -3.83 7.87
CA PRO A 21 -16.36 -4.69 6.94
C PRO A 21 -15.03 -4.18 6.37
N TYR A 22 -14.59 -2.96 6.67
CA TYR A 22 -13.32 -2.43 6.10
C TYR A 22 -12.30 -1.94 7.13
N GLY A 23 -12.67 -1.78 8.39
CA GLY A 23 -11.74 -1.40 9.46
C GLY A 23 -10.61 -2.40 9.69
N LEU A 24 -10.89 -3.70 9.49
CA LEU A 24 -10.02 -4.82 9.89
C LEU A 24 -10.22 -6.09 9.04
N GLU A 25 -10.63 -5.96 7.77
CA GLU A 25 -10.71 -7.14 6.90
C GLU A 25 -9.33 -7.80 6.78
N PRO A 26 -9.18 -9.12 7.09
CA PRO A 26 -7.92 -9.80 6.88
C PRO A 26 -7.51 -9.79 5.41
N LEU A 27 -6.23 -9.56 5.13
CA LEU A 27 -5.68 -9.70 3.79
C LEU A 27 -5.22 -11.14 3.58
N THR A 28 -5.79 -11.87 2.63
CA THR A 28 -5.33 -13.22 2.28
C THR A 28 -4.53 -13.17 0.98
N ILE A 29 -3.22 -13.40 1.05
CA ILE A 29 -2.32 -13.36 -0.11
C ILE A 29 -1.40 -14.59 -0.11
N PRO A 30 -0.80 -14.96 -1.26
CA PRO A 30 0.20 -16.00 -1.31
C PRO A 30 1.42 -15.70 -0.43
N ASP A 31 2.21 -16.74 -0.16
CA ASP A 31 3.55 -16.58 0.41
C ASP A 31 4.41 -15.65 -0.45
N ALA A 32 5.22 -14.83 0.19
CA ALA A 32 6.10 -13.90 -0.53
C ALA A 32 7.01 -14.66 -1.51
N GLY A 33 7.11 -14.14 -2.74
CA GLY A 33 7.86 -14.78 -3.82
C GLY A 33 7.15 -15.95 -4.50
N THR A 34 5.95 -16.31 -4.06
CA THR A 34 5.09 -17.28 -4.77
C THR A 34 4.15 -16.52 -5.70
N GLU A 35 4.09 -16.92 -6.96
CA GLU A 35 3.15 -16.33 -7.92
C GLU A 35 1.71 -16.75 -7.58
N PRO A 36 0.74 -15.82 -7.59
CA PRO A 36 -0.67 -16.17 -7.43
C PRO A 36 -1.11 -17.11 -8.55
N GLY A 37 -1.89 -18.14 -8.22
CA GLY A 37 -2.36 -19.11 -9.21
C GLY A 37 -3.43 -18.53 -10.15
N GLY A 38 -3.50 -19.04 -11.37
CA GLY A 38 -4.56 -18.71 -12.33
C GLY A 38 -4.36 -17.40 -13.07
N ASP A 39 -4.53 -17.45 -14.39
CA ASP A 39 -4.51 -16.29 -15.27
C ASP A 39 -5.91 -15.99 -15.79
N GLY A 40 -6.24 -14.71 -15.92
CA GLY A 40 -7.46 -14.28 -16.58
C GLY A 40 -7.80 -12.82 -16.34
N PRO A 41 -8.34 -12.11 -17.34
CA PRO A 41 -8.82 -10.75 -17.17
C PRO A 41 -9.94 -10.74 -16.12
N CYS A 42 -9.86 -9.83 -15.17
CA CYS A 42 -10.82 -9.76 -14.09
C CYS A 42 -12.01 -8.88 -14.48
N SER A 43 -12.66 -9.19 -15.60
CA SER A 43 -13.81 -8.43 -16.14
C SER A 43 -14.95 -8.30 -15.13
N ARG A 44 -15.04 -9.21 -14.15
CA ARG A 44 -15.95 -9.12 -13.00
C ARG A 44 -15.77 -7.85 -12.15
N PHE A 45 -14.63 -7.16 -12.25
CA PHE A 45 -14.34 -5.94 -11.51
C PHE A 45 -14.54 -4.64 -12.30
N ALA A 46 -14.98 -4.70 -13.56
CA ALA A 46 -15.18 -3.51 -14.38
C ALA A 46 -16.05 -2.45 -13.68
N GLY A 47 -17.14 -2.88 -13.03
CA GLY A 47 -18.02 -1.97 -12.29
C GLY A 47 -17.33 -1.25 -11.12
N LEU A 48 -16.36 -1.89 -10.45
CA LEU A 48 -15.61 -1.29 -9.36
C LEU A 48 -14.53 -0.31 -9.89
N CYS A 49 -13.87 -0.64 -11.00
CA CYS A 49 -12.98 0.30 -11.69
C CYS A 49 -13.75 1.56 -12.13
N THR A 50 -14.91 1.39 -12.78
CA THR A 50 -15.78 2.52 -13.16
C THR A 50 -16.25 3.32 -11.94
N HIS A 51 -16.49 2.66 -10.80
CA HIS A 51 -16.84 3.38 -9.57
C HIS A 51 -15.69 4.24 -9.05
N LEU A 52 -14.46 3.70 -9.02
CA LEU A 52 -13.26 4.47 -8.62
C LEU A 52 -12.99 5.65 -9.57
N GLU A 53 -13.17 5.45 -10.87
CA GLU A 53 -13.11 6.53 -11.86
C GLU A 53 -14.19 7.60 -11.65
N HIS A 54 -15.38 7.20 -11.19
CA HIS A 54 -16.43 8.16 -10.85
C HIS A 54 -16.03 9.00 -9.63
N LEU A 55 -15.49 8.37 -8.58
CA LEU A 55 -15.00 9.08 -7.40
C LEU A 55 -13.84 10.03 -7.76
N SER A 56 -12.92 9.62 -8.64
CA SER A 56 -11.79 10.48 -9.05
C SER A 56 -12.21 11.74 -9.78
N ARG A 57 -13.41 11.76 -10.38
CA ARG A 57 -14.01 12.92 -11.05
C ARG A 57 -14.87 13.79 -10.11
N GLY A 58 -14.76 13.58 -8.80
CA GLY A 58 -15.54 14.30 -7.78
C GLY A 58 -16.94 13.73 -7.57
N GLY A 59 -17.19 12.49 -7.99
CA GLY A 59 -18.39 11.77 -7.59
C GLY A 59 -18.44 11.62 -6.08
N ALA A 60 -19.62 11.82 -5.48
CA ALA A 60 -19.78 11.61 -4.05
C ALA A 60 -19.66 10.10 -3.74
N PRO A 61 -18.82 9.69 -2.78
CA PRO A 61 -19.05 8.40 -2.16
C PRO A 61 -20.44 8.46 -1.49
N GLY A 62 -21.15 7.34 -1.38
CA GLY A 62 -22.47 7.36 -0.72
C GLY A 62 -22.38 7.88 0.72
N ALA A 63 -23.51 8.00 1.42
CA ALA A 63 -23.49 8.43 2.83
C ALA A 63 -22.53 7.55 3.67
N VAL A 64 -21.54 8.19 4.29
CA VAL A 64 -20.58 7.58 5.21
C VAL A 64 -20.96 8.02 6.62
N GLU A 65 -20.94 7.11 7.60
CA GLU A 65 -21.12 7.52 8.99
C GLU A 65 -19.91 8.35 9.44
N PRO A 66 -20.12 9.52 10.06
CA PRO A 66 -19.01 10.33 10.55
C PRO A 66 -18.14 9.53 11.52
N VAL A 67 -16.82 9.63 11.36
CA VAL A 67 -15.88 8.95 12.25
C VAL A 67 -16.06 9.47 13.68
N GLU A 68 -16.35 8.57 14.62
CA GLU A 68 -16.52 8.94 16.03
C GLU A 68 -15.20 9.34 16.71
N SER A 69 -14.04 8.83 16.24
CA SER A 69 -12.72 9.21 16.76
C SER A 69 -11.62 9.30 15.69
N SER A 70 -10.77 10.32 15.79
CA SER A 70 -9.58 10.49 14.94
C SER A 70 -8.68 9.24 14.95
N ASP A 71 -8.49 8.63 16.12
CA ASP A 71 -7.58 7.50 16.29
C ASP A 71 -8.03 6.27 15.49
N ARG A 72 -9.35 6.03 15.40
CA ARG A 72 -9.90 4.92 14.61
C ARG A 72 -9.69 5.12 13.12
N LEU A 73 -9.90 6.34 12.63
CA LEU A 73 -9.62 6.69 11.24
C LEU A 73 -8.15 6.42 10.90
N TYR A 74 -7.25 6.95 11.72
CA TYR A 74 -5.81 6.83 11.48
C TYR A 74 -5.29 5.41 11.68
N TRP A 75 -5.88 4.63 12.59
CA TRP A 75 -5.64 3.18 12.68
C TRP A 75 -6.07 2.47 11.40
N PHE A 76 -7.26 2.77 10.87
CA PHE A 76 -7.73 2.24 9.59
C PHE A 76 -6.77 2.61 8.45
N ARG A 77 -6.35 3.88 8.34
CA ARG A 77 -5.36 4.30 7.34
C ARG A 77 -4.08 3.48 7.46
N TRP A 78 -3.58 3.31 8.69
CA TRP A 78 -2.38 2.56 8.98
C TRP A 78 -2.49 1.10 8.53
N ILE A 79 -3.52 0.38 8.92
CA ILE A 79 -3.69 -1.04 8.58
C ILE A 79 -3.97 -1.21 7.09
N THR A 80 -4.98 -0.52 6.56
CA THR A 80 -5.43 -0.69 5.17
C THR A 80 -4.38 -0.24 4.17
N GLY A 81 -3.69 0.88 4.41
CA GLY A 81 -2.64 1.37 3.52
C GLY A 81 -1.43 0.43 3.45
N HIS A 82 -1.06 -0.22 4.56
CA HIS A 82 -0.02 -1.25 4.56
C HIS A 82 -0.48 -2.53 3.86
N GLN A 83 -1.72 -2.97 4.06
CA GLN A 83 -2.27 -4.11 3.34
C GLN A 83 -2.27 -3.88 1.81
N VAL A 84 -2.67 -2.69 1.35
CA VAL A 84 -2.58 -2.32 -0.08
C VAL A 84 -1.11 -2.38 -0.53
N THR A 85 -0.19 -1.84 0.26
CA THR A 85 1.25 -1.88 -0.02
C THR A 85 1.77 -3.30 -0.25
N PHE A 86 1.36 -4.28 0.57
CA PHE A 86 1.80 -5.67 0.41
C PHE A 86 1.37 -6.25 -0.92
N VAL A 87 0.13 -5.98 -1.32
CA VAL A 87 -0.38 -6.42 -2.64
C VAL A 87 0.39 -5.73 -3.77
N LEU A 88 0.63 -4.42 -3.67
CA LEU A 88 1.40 -3.69 -4.67
C LEU A 88 2.82 -4.22 -4.83
N TRP A 89 3.50 -4.60 -3.73
CA TRP A 89 4.82 -5.23 -3.81
C TRP A 89 4.78 -6.59 -4.53
N GLN A 90 3.76 -7.43 -4.27
CA GLN A 90 3.58 -8.68 -5.01
C GLN A 90 3.35 -8.42 -6.50
N LEU A 91 2.52 -7.42 -6.85
CA LEU A 91 2.26 -7.06 -8.23
C LEU A 91 3.52 -6.51 -8.93
N VAL A 92 4.31 -5.65 -8.29
CA VAL A 92 5.60 -5.18 -8.83
C VAL A 92 6.54 -6.36 -9.07
N ALA A 93 6.70 -7.25 -8.08
CA ALA A 93 7.56 -8.43 -8.22
C ALA A 93 7.10 -9.33 -9.39
N ARG A 94 5.79 -9.55 -9.52
CA ARG A 94 5.19 -10.32 -10.61
C ARG A 94 5.47 -9.70 -11.98
N GLU A 95 5.22 -8.39 -12.15
CA GLU A 95 5.43 -7.72 -13.43
C GLU A 95 6.90 -7.76 -13.86
N LEU A 96 7.84 -7.56 -12.92
CA LEU A 96 9.26 -7.67 -13.21
C LEU A 96 9.66 -9.09 -13.61
N ALA A 97 9.13 -10.11 -12.92
CA ALA A 97 9.41 -11.51 -13.24
C ALA A 97 8.85 -11.91 -14.61
N LEU A 98 7.64 -11.45 -14.98
CA LEU A 98 7.06 -11.69 -16.31
C LEU A 98 7.88 -11.04 -17.43
N ALA A 99 8.39 -9.82 -17.19
CA ALA A 99 9.26 -9.12 -18.14
C ALA A 99 10.58 -9.88 -18.35
N GLU A 100 11.19 -10.36 -17.25
CA GLU A 100 12.45 -11.12 -17.28
C GLU A 100 12.30 -12.45 -18.04
N ARG A 101 11.19 -13.16 -17.84
CA ARG A 101 10.89 -14.43 -18.52
C ARG A 101 10.38 -14.27 -19.95
N GLY A 102 10.03 -13.05 -20.37
CA GLY A 102 9.45 -12.78 -21.69
C GLY A 102 8.00 -13.26 -21.84
N GLU A 103 7.29 -13.46 -20.73
CA GLU A 103 5.88 -13.88 -20.69
C GLU A 103 4.92 -12.68 -20.85
N ARG A 104 5.43 -11.46 -20.72
CA ARG A 104 4.73 -10.21 -20.98
C ARG A 104 5.62 -9.29 -21.80
N ASP A 105 5.01 -8.42 -22.61
CA ASP A 105 5.74 -7.33 -23.25
C ASP A 105 6.50 -6.52 -22.18
N ARG A 106 7.81 -6.35 -22.40
CA ARG A 106 8.71 -5.78 -21.40
C ARG A 106 8.33 -4.35 -21.06
N GLU A 107 7.96 -3.53 -22.04
CA GLU A 107 7.59 -2.14 -21.80
C GLU A 107 6.27 -2.06 -21.02
N ALA A 108 5.28 -2.87 -21.38
CA ALA A 108 4.00 -2.92 -20.67
C ALA A 108 4.15 -3.38 -19.22
N ALA A 109 5.01 -4.38 -18.96
CA ALA A 109 5.30 -4.86 -17.62
C ALA A 109 6.01 -3.80 -16.77
N LEU A 110 7.02 -3.12 -17.33
CA LEU A 110 7.74 -2.03 -16.65
C LEU A 110 6.83 -0.82 -16.37
N ALA A 111 5.93 -0.47 -17.30
CA ALA A 111 4.93 0.58 -17.08
C ALA A 111 3.97 0.22 -15.94
N SER A 112 3.52 -1.04 -15.88
CA SER A 112 2.67 -1.53 -14.78
C SER A 112 3.42 -1.47 -13.44
N ALA A 113 4.67 -1.92 -13.41
CA ALA A 113 5.52 -1.85 -12.21
C ALA A 113 5.78 -0.40 -11.75
N ALA A 114 5.95 0.55 -12.68
CA ALA A 114 6.08 1.96 -12.37
C ALA A 114 4.80 2.52 -11.73
N LEU A 115 3.63 2.22 -12.32
CA LEU A 115 2.34 2.64 -11.77
C LEU A 115 2.08 2.05 -10.37
N PHE A 116 2.37 0.77 -10.15
CA PHE A 116 2.25 0.17 -8.82
C PHE A 116 3.23 0.76 -7.81
N THR A 117 4.43 1.17 -8.26
CA THR A 117 5.39 1.91 -7.41
C THR A 117 4.88 3.31 -7.05
N ARG A 118 4.24 4.02 -7.99
CA ARG A 118 3.55 5.28 -7.71
C ARG A 118 2.42 5.07 -6.69
N GLY A 119 1.60 4.03 -6.88
CA GLY A 119 0.55 3.64 -5.95
C GLY A 119 1.11 3.34 -4.54
N PHE A 120 2.25 2.67 -4.44
CA PHE A 120 2.92 2.43 -3.16
C PHE A 120 3.36 3.74 -2.50
N SER A 121 3.96 4.67 -3.27
CA SER A 121 4.33 5.99 -2.76
C SER A 121 3.10 6.77 -2.24
N ALA A 122 1.96 6.67 -2.93
CA ALA A 122 0.70 7.23 -2.45
C ALA A 122 0.22 6.56 -1.15
N MET A 123 0.32 5.23 -1.02
CA MET A 123 -0.01 4.55 0.24
C MET A 123 0.91 4.97 1.40
N LEU A 124 2.18 5.28 1.13
CA LEU A 124 3.05 5.86 2.15
C LEU A 124 2.55 7.24 2.61
N LEU A 125 2.19 8.13 1.68
CA LEU A 125 1.61 9.43 2.02
C LEU A 125 0.32 9.27 2.83
N TYR A 126 -0.57 8.38 2.39
CA TYR A 126 -1.83 8.08 3.06
C TYR A 126 -1.64 7.56 4.48
N THR A 127 -0.77 6.56 4.68
CA THR A 127 -0.48 6.03 6.02
C THR A 127 0.25 7.03 6.91
N SER A 128 1.08 7.91 6.33
CA SER A 128 1.79 8.98 7.06
C SER A 128 0.98 10.25 7.30
N SER A 129 -0.23 10.35 6.75
CA SER A 129 -1.18 11.44 7.03
C SER A 129 -1.67 11.44 8.48
N THR A 130 -1.34 10.37 9.21
CA THR A 130 -1.48 10.30 10.66
C THR A 130 -0.79 11.50 11.34
N PRO A 131 -1.51 12.17 12.26
CA PRO A 131 -0.94 13.15 13.16
C PRO A 131 0.17 12.54 14.03
N ILE A 132 1.19 13.34 14.33
CA ILE A 132 2.38 12.89 15.05
C ILE A 132 2.06 12.38 16.46
N ASP A 133 1.08 12.97 17.13
CA ASP A 133 0.57 12.51 18.43
C ASP A 133 -0.09 11.14 18.31
N VAL A 134 -1.00 10.94 17.35
CA VAL A 134 -1.61 9.63 17.08
C VAL A 134 -0.55 8.58 16.74
N TYR A 135 0.49 8.94 15.99
CA TYR A 135 1.61 8.04 15.73
C TYR A 135 2.33 7.61 17.01
N HIS A 136 2.63 8.55 17.92
CA HIS A 136 3.40 8.28 19.13
C HIS A 136 2.58 7.67 20.26
N GLU A 137 1.27 7.93 20.32
CA GLU A 137 0.38 7.50 21.40
C GLU A 137 -0.37 6.21 21.07
N VAL A 138 -0.66 5.95 19.79
CA VAL A 138 -1.45 4.79 19.35
C VAL A 138 -0.60 3.84 18.50
N ILE A 139 -0.11 4.31 17.35
CA ILE A 139 0.50 3.43 16.34
C ILE A 139 1.82 2.82 16.84
N ARG A 140 2.78 3.64 17.23
CA ARG A 140 4.11 3.18 17.67
C ARG A 140 4.06 2.31 18.92
N PRO A 141 3.28 2.63 19.98
CA PRO A 141 3.13 1.76 21.12
C PRO A 141 2.52 0.40 20.77
N SER A 142 1.53 0.35 19.86
CA SER A 142 0.93 -0.92 19.44
C SER A 142 1.92 -1.84 18.71
N MET A 143 2.80 -1.29 17.85
CA MET A 143 3.89 -2.05 17.23
C MET A 143 4.91 -2.55 18.27
N PHE A 144 5.24 -1.71 19.26
CA PHE A 144 6.16 -2.08 20.33
C PHE A 144 5.62 -3.21 21.21
N LEU A 145 4.30 -3.27 21.42
CA LEU A 145 3.62 -4.36 22.14
C LEU A 145 3.76 -5.71 21.41
N GLN A 146 3.85 -5.71 20.07
CA GLN A 146 4.14 -6.92 19.31
C GLN A 146 5.61 -7.32 19.46
N HIS A 147 6.52 -6.37 19.24
CA HIS A 147 7.95 -6.59 19.40
C HIS A 147 8.73 -5.28 19.54
N ARG A 148 9.73 -5.25 20.44
CA ARG A 148 10.54 -4.04 20.70
C ARG A 148 11.28 -3.49 19.48
N GLY A 149 11.72 -4.39 18.61
CA GLY A 149 12.42 -4.08 17.36
C GLY A 149 11.53 -3.94 16.12
N PHE A 150 10.20 -3.85 16.27
CA PHE A 150 9.25 -3.90 15.15
C PHE A 150 9.68 -3.00 13.98
N SER A 151 9.78 -3.59 12.79
CA SER A 151 10.37 -2.92 11.63
C SER A 151 9.65 -3.30 10.35
N GLY A 152 9.45 -2.32 9.47
CA GLY A 152 8.97 -2.55 8.10
C GLY A 152 9.87 -3.50 7.30
N THR A 153 11.14 -3.66 7.69
CA THR A 153 12.06 -4.61 7.03
C THR A 153 11.69 -6.08 7.23
N TRP A 154 10.76 -6.39 8.14
CA TRP A 154 10.28 -7.74 8.39
C TRP A 154 9.15 -8.15 7.47
N ALA A 155 8.59 -7.22 6.69
CA ALA A 155 7.53 -7.51 5.74
C ALA A 155 8.00 -8.56 4.72
N PRO A 156 7.35 -9.74 4.65
CA PRO A 156 7.76 -10.79 3.72
C PRO A 156 7.74 -10.31 2.26
N ASP A 157 6.71 -9.57 1.86
CA ASP A 157 6.52 -9.10 0.48
C ASP A 157 7.48 -7.98 0.07
N PHE A 158 8.20 -7.35 1.02
CA PHE A 158 9.20 -6.35 0.68
C PHE A 158 10.48 -7.01 0.14
N ALA A 159 10.81 -8.24 0.58
CA ALA A 159 12.07 -8.88 0.22
C ALA A 159 12.30 -9.02 -1.29
N PRO A 160 11.31 -9.45 -2.12
CA PRO A 160 11.44 -9.53 -3.57
C PRO A 160 11.70 -8.19 -4.27
N VAL A 161 11.21 -7.08 -3.71
CA VAL A 161 11.29 -5.73 -4.31
C VAL A 161 12.30 -4.81 -3.62
N ARG A 162 12.98 -5.32 -2.59
CA ARG A 162 13.88 -4.53 -1.74
C ARG A 162 15.02 -3.90 -2.51
N ASP A 163 15.63 -4.64 -3.43
CA ASP A 163 16.78 -4.13 -4.18
C ASP A 163 16.34 -3.04 -5.15
N LEU A 164 15.21 -3.21 -5.86
CA LEU A 164 14.57 -2.18 -6.68
C LEU A 164 14.42 -0.87 -5.90
N TYR A 165 13.78 -0.92 -4.74
CA TYR A 165 13.51 0.27 -3.92
C TYR A 165 14.77 0.89 -3.29
N ARG A 166 15.85 0.12 -3.18
CA ARG A 166 17.19 0.64 -2.84
C ARG A 166 17.93 1.24 -4.03
N GLY A 167 17.28 1.34 -5.20
CA GLY A 167 17.89 1.82 -6.44
C GLY A 167 18.87 0.81 -7.07
N LYS A 168 18.76 -0.47 -6.70
CA LYS A 168 19.58 -1.57 -7.22
C LYS A 168 18.74 -2.44 -8.16
N GLY A 169 19.39 -3.14 -9.08
CA GLY A 169 18.73 -4.14 -9.92
C GLY A 169 17.89 -3.59 -11.09
N LEU A 170 17.82 -2.27 -11.27
CA LEU A 170 17.26 -1.70 -12.51
C LEU A 170 18.23 -1.91 -13.68
N PRO A 171 17.74 -2.31 -14.87
CA PRO A 171 18.56 -2.36 -16.07
C PRO A 171 19.24 -1.02 -16.35
N ASN A 172 20.49 -1.08 -16.82
CA ASN A 172 21.22 0.09 -17.27
C ASN A 172 20.93 0.36 -18.75
N ASP A 173 19.67 0.63 -19.05
CA ASP A 173 19.22 1.10 -20.36
C ASP A 173 18.25 2.30 -20.22
N ASP A 174 18.05 2.98 -21.35
CA ASP A 174 17.24 4.20 -21.49
C ASP A 174 15.88 3.92 -22.12
N SER A 175 15.38 2.69 -22.04
CA SER A 175 14.02 2.39 -22.48
C SER A 175 13.00 3.25 -21.71
N PRO A 176 11.89 3.68 -22.34
CA PRO A 176 10.86 4.47 -21.68
C PRO A 176 10.36 3.83 -20.38
N GLY A 177 10.12 2.52 -20.38
CA GLY A 177 9.66 1.77 -19.20
C GLY A 177 10.69 1.76 -18.06
N VAL A 178 11.98 1.53 -18.34
CA VAL A 178 13.02 1.56 -17.31
C VAL A 178 13.16 2.97 -16.73
N LYS A 179 13.11 4.00 -17.56
CA LYS A 179 13.16 5.40 -17.10
C LYS A 179 11.98 5.73 -16.20
N ALA A 180 10.75 5.39 -16.61
CA ALA A 180 9.56 5.62 -15.81
C ALA A 180 9.64 4.91 -14.44
N LEU A 181 10.04 3.64 -14.41
CA LEU A 181 10.20 2.91 -13.15
C LEU A 181 11.30 3.53 -12.27
N ARG A 182 12.41 3.99 -12.85
CA ARG A 182 13.50 4.66 -12.12
C ARG A 182 13.03 5.98 -11.50
N ASP A 183 12.27 6.78 -12.26
CA ASP A 183 11.71 8.04 -11.80
C ASP A 183 10.76 7.79 -10.60
N GLU A 184 9.91 6.75 -10.68
CA GLU A 184 9.00 6.39 -9.59
C GLU A 184 9.71 5.82 -8.36
N VAL A 185 10.79 5.04 -8.52
CA VAL A 185 11.65 4.63 -7.39
C VAL A 185 12.30 5.86 -6.73
N GLY A 186 12.73 6.85 -7.51
CA GLY A 186 13.26 8.11 -6.99
C GLY A 186 12.21 8.94 -6.24
N PHE A 187 10.97 8.96 -6.72
CA PHE A 187 9.84 9.55 -6.00
C PHE A 187 9.58 8.84 -4.66
N TYR A 188 9.48 7.51 -4.67
CA TYR A 188 9.36 6.70 -3.46
C TYR A 188 10.44 7.02 -2.42
N GLN A 189 11.72 7.08 -2.83
CA GLN A 189 12.83 7.32 -1.91
C GLN A 189 12.73 8.68 -1.21
N ARG A 190 12.29 9.72 -1.93
CA ARG A 190 12.06 11.06 -1.36
C ARG A 190 10.88 11.05 -0.39
N VAL A 191 9.74 10.46 -0.78
CA VAL A 191 8.56 10.34 0.08
C VAL A 191 8.90 9.59 1.36
N HIS A 192 9.51 8.41 1.25
CA HIS A 192 9.90 7.60 2.40
C HIS A 192 10.90 8.34 3.32
N GLY A 193 11.89 9.04 2.75
CA GLY A 193 12.82 9.88 3.50
C GLY A 193 12.13 11.01 4.27
N GLY A 194 11.21 11.71 3.62
CA GLY A 194 10.40 12.76 4.25
C GLY A 194 9.52 12.24 5.37
N ILE A 195 8.87 11.09 5.20
CA ILE A 195 8.05 10.45 6.25
C ILE A 195 8.92 10.04 7.44
N ALA A 196 10.10 9.48 7.19
CA ALA A 196 11.04 9.14 8.27
C ALA A 196 11.48 10.39 9.05
N ALA A 197 11.75 11.49 8.35
CA ALA A 197 12.06 12.78 8.98
C ALA A 197 10.88 13.34 9.80
N LYS A 198 9.64 13.18 9.32
CA LYS A 198 8.41 13.59 10.04
C LYS A 198 8.19 12.77 11.32
N LEU A 199 8.09 11.44 11.18
CA LEU A 199 7.60 10.56 12.24
C LEU A 199 8.70 10.11 13.21
N VAL A 200 9.96 10.11 12.76
CA VAL A 200 11.10 9.67 13.56
C VAL A 200 12.30 10.63 13.34
N PRO A 201 12.19 11.91 13.71
CA PRO A 201 13.18 12.95 13.39
C PRO A 201 14.58 12.69 13.98
N SER A 202 14.66 11.91 15.07
CA SER A 202 15.94 11.49 15.65
C SER A 202 16.62 10.31 14.91
N GLY A 203 15.98 9.78 13.86
CA GLY A 203 16.47 8.69 13.01
C GLY A 203 16.55 7.32 13.69
N ARG A 204 16.27 7.22 15.00
CA ARG A 204 16.33 5.95 15.73
C ARG A 204 15.09 5.13 15.45
N SER A 205 15.24 4.14 14.57
CA SER A 205 14.24 3.07 14.42
C SER A 205 14.06 2.35 15.77
N LEU A 206 12.88 1.76 16.01
CA LEU A 206 12.65 0.81 17.10
C LEU A 206 13.72 -0.29 17.16
N LEU A 207 14.26 -0.69 16.00
CA LEU A 207 15.38 -1.63 15.88
C LEU A 207 16.68 -1.09 16.50
N GLN A 208 16.94 0.22 16.39
CA GLN A 208 18.14 0.86 16.95
C GLN A 208 17.97 1.15 18.45
N ASP A 209 16.75 1.48 18.89
CA ASP A 209 16.42 1.64 20.32
C ASP A 209 16.44 0.31 21.09
N SER A 210 16.31 -0.83 20.41
CA SER A 210 16.31 -2.18 21.00
C SER A 210 17.69 -2.87 21.04
N THR A 211 18.77 -2.16 20.73
CA THR A 211 20.17 -2.66 20.66
C THR A 211 20.75 -3.26 21.96
N GLY A 212 19.95 -3.39 23.03
CA GLY A 212 20.28 -4.16 24.23
C GLY A 212 19.75 -5.60 24.27
N ALA A 213 18.93 -6.05 23.30
CA ALA A 213 18.35 -7.39 23.27
C ALA A 213 18.89 -8.21 22.09
N THR A 214 19.96 -8.95 22.34
CA THR A 214 20.69 -9.78 21.39
C THR A 214 19.99 -11.13 21.13
N GLU A 215 18.71 -11.14 20.77
CA GLU A 215 18.06 -12.35 20.26
C GLU A 215 17.97 -12.28 18.73
N THR A 216 18.75 -13.13 18.07
CA THR A 216 18.70 -13.32 16.62
C THR A 216 17.42 -14.09 16.30
N HIS A 217 16.31 -13.39 16.09
CA HIS A 217 15.07 -14.01 15.67
C HIS A 217 15.15 -14.45 14.19
N HIS A 218 14.59 -15.64 13.91
CA HIS A 218 14.53 -16.17 12.54
C HIS A 218 13.66 -15.27 11.66
N PRO A 219 14.05 -14.96 10.41
CA PRO A 219 13.27 -14.11 9.50
C PRO A 219 11.80 -14.50 9.39
N ASP A 220 11.50 -15.80 9.32
CA ASP A 220 10.13 -16.32 9.23
C ASP A 220 9.27 -15.98 10.45
N VAL A 221 9.86 -15.96 11.66
CA VAL A 221 9.14 -15.58 12.88
C VAL A 221 8.81 -14.09 12.87
N LEU A 222 9.79 -13.27 12.46
CA LEU A 222 9.58 -11.83 12.34
C LEU A 222 8.54 -11.49 11.26
N GLY A 223 8.55 -12.22 10.15
CA GLY A 223 7.53 -12.14 9.10
C GLY A 223 6.15 -12.51 9.62
N ALA A 224 6.02 -13.59 10.39
CA ALA A 224 4.74 -14.00 10.99
C ALA A 224 4.20 -12.97 12.01
N VAL A 225 5.07 -12.36 12.83
CA VAL A 225 4.69 -11.25 13.73
C VAL A 225 4.20 -10.04 12.93
N TYR A 226 4.89 -9.73 11.83
CA TYR A 226 4.53 -8.62 10.95
C TYR A 226 3.17 -8.85 10.27
N ASP A 227 2.98 -10.03 9.67
CA ASP A 227 1.71 -10.43 9.07
C ASP A 227 0.58 -10.42 10.11
N ASN A 228 0.81 -10.90 11.33
CA ASN A 228 -0.20 -10.89 12.39
C ASN A 228 -0.63 -9.46 12.75
N TYR A 229 0.31 -8.53 12.92
CA TYR A 229 0.00 -7.13 13.25
C TYR A 229 -0.86 -6.46 12.17
N PHE A 230 -0.58 -6.73 10.89
CA PHE A 230 -1.34 -6.18 9.78
C PHE A 230 -2.51 -7.07 9.31
N MET A 231 -2.85 -8.11 10.08
CA MET A 231 -3.96 -9.03 9.79
C MET A 231 -3.85 -9.69 8.41
N THR A 232 -2.63 -10.05 8.01
CA THR A 232 -2.33 -10.75 6.77
C THR A 232 -2.29 -12.26 7.01
N LEU A 233 -3.01 -13.01 6.18
CA LEU A 233 -3.05 -14.46 6.15
C LEU A 233 -2.33 -14.94 4.89
N ARG A 234 -1.43 -15.93 5.05
CA ARG A 234 -0.76 -16.58 3.94
C ARG A 234 -1.49 -17.85 3.52
N ALA A 235 -1.98 -17.88 2.29
CA ALA A 235 -2.65 -19.05 1.73
C ALA A 235 -2.54 -19.06 0.19
N PRO A 236 -2.61 -20.25 -0.45
CA PRO A 236 -2.74 -20.34 -1.90
C PRO A 236 -3.96 -19.53 -2.38
N THR A 237 -3.70 -18.46 -3.12
CA THR A 237 -4.69 -17.48 -3.54
C THR A 237 -4.51 -17.20 -5.03
N SER A 238 -5.62 -17.05 -5.76
CA SER A 238 -5.57 -16.78 -7.19
C SER A 238 -5.26 -15.30 -7.48
N LEU A 239 -4.68 -14.97 -8.64
CA LEU A 239 -4.48 -13.57 -9.03
C LEU A 239 -5.80 -12.78 -9.01
N PRO A 240 -6.91 -13.30 -9.56
CA PRO A 240 -8.20 -12.62 -9.47
C PRO A 240 -8.70 -12.35 -8.04
N ASP A 241 -8.32 -13.16 -7.05
CA ASP A 241 -8.71 -12.95 -5.65
C ASP A 241 -7.78 -11.97 -4.93
N VAL A 242 -6.49 -11.95 -5.28
CA VAL A 242 -5.56 -10.89 -4.85
C VAL A 242 -6.04 -9.53 -5.38
N VAL A 243 -6.39 -9.45 -6.66
CA VAL A 243 -6.94 -8.25 -7.30
C VAL A 243 -8.28 -7.85 -6.66
N ALA A 244 -9.17 -8.79 -6.36
CA ALA A 244 -10.43 -8.49 -5.65
C ALA A 244 -10.18 -7.75 -4.33
N GLN A 245 -9.25 -8.27 -3.54
CA GLN A 245 -8.90 -7.74 -2.22
C GLN A 245 -8.19 -6.39 -2.31
N LEU A 246 -7.38 -6.16 -3.35
CA LEU A 246 -6.80 -4.85 -3.66
C LEU A 246 -7.91 -3.85 -3.95
N LEU A 247 -8.77 -4.13 -4.92
CA LEU A 247 -9.79 -3.18 -5.37
C LEU A 247 -10.79 -2.82 -4.26
N ARG A 248 -11.15 -3.78 -3.40
CA ARG A 248 -11.97 -3.51 -2.21
C ARG A 248 -11.31 -2.52 -1.26
N ARG A 249 -10.00 -2.63 -1.04
CA ARG A 249 -9.24 -1.71 -0.19
C ARG A 249 -9.04 -0.36 -0.86
N LEU A 250 -8.73 -0.33 -2.16
CA LEU A 250 -8.64 0.91 -2.94
C LEU A 250 -9.97 1.69 -2.89
N ASN A 251 -11.11 0.99 -2.96
CA ASN A 251 -12.41 1.61 -2.76
C ASN A 251 -12.58 2.21 -1.36
N ALA A 252 -12.24 1.46 -0.30
CA ALA A 252 -12.34 1.98 1.06
C ALA A 252 -11.43 3.22 1.27
N VAL A 253 -10.21 3.17 0.73
CA VAL A 253 -9.28 4.30 0.75
C VAL A 253 -9.79 5.49 -0.08
N ALA A 254 -10.36 5.25 -1.26
CA ALA A 254 -10.93 6.30 -2.10
C ALA A 254 -12.06 7.03 -1.38
N VAL A 255 -12.97 6.27 -0.75
CA VAL A 255 -14.07 6.84 0.01
C VAL A 255 -13.56 7.66 1.20
N ASP A 256 -12.58 7.14 1.96
CA ASP A 256 -11.94 7.89 3.04
C ASP A 256 -11.36 9.21 2.54
N VAL A 257 -10.53 9.16 1.50
CA VAL A 257 -9.85 10.37 0.99
C VAL A 257 -10.85 11.37 0.40
N SER A 258 -11.95 10.90 -0.19
CA SER A 258 -13.03 11.78 -0.65
C SER A 258 -13.74 12.52 0.49
N GLU A 259 -13.90 11.90 1.65
CA GLU A 259 -14.59 12.51 2.80
C GLU A 259 -13.65 13.31 3.72
N ASN A 260 -12.47 12.76 4.00
CA ASN A 260 -11.55 13.27 5.02
C ASN A 260 -10.29 13.90 4.44
N GLY A 261 -10.07 13.79 3.13
CA GLY A 261 -8.84 14.27 2.46
C GLY A 261 -7.59 13.47 2.81
N VAL A 262 -6.50 13.75 2.11
CA VAL A 262 -5.16 13.27 2.44
C VAL A 262 -4.21 14.47 2.47
N ASP A 263 -3.61 14.72 3.63
CA ASP A 263 -2.59 15.75 3.81
C ASP A 263 -1.51 15.19 4.74
N SER A 264 -0.36 14.83 4.15
CA SER A 264 0.77 14.23 4.86
C SER A 264 1.49 15.21 5.79
N VAL A 265 1.19 16.52 5.75
CA VAL A 265 1.91 17.57 6.47
C VAL A 265 1.01 18.52 7.26
N SER A 266 -0.30 18.29 7.31
CA SER A 266 -1.28 19.20 7.95
C SER A 266 -0.98 19.57 9.40
N ASP A 267 -0.32 18.68 10.15
CA ASP A 267 -0.02 18.81 11.58
C ASP A 267 1.43 19.24 11.87
N ALA A 268 2.29 19.35 10.84
CA ALA A 268 3.70 19.64 11.01
C ALA A 268 3.98 21.15 11.03
N ALA A 269 4.53 21.65 12.15
CA ALA A 269 4.94 23.05 12.26
C ALA A 269 6.08 23.44 11.29
N ASP A 270 6.97 22.49 11.00
CA ASP A 270 8.06 22.60 10.02
C ASP A 270 8.10 21.31 9.18
N PRO A 271 7.30 21.21 8.12
CA PRO A 271 7.19 19.98 7.35
C PRO A 271 8.48 19.70 6.56
N PRO A 272 8.94 18.43 6.50
CA PRO A 272 10.11 18.07 5.70
C PRO A 272 10.01 18.55 4.25
N ALA A 273 11.11 19.09 3.72
CA ALA A 273 11.15 19.67 2.37
C ALA A 273 10.74 18.65 1.28
N GLU A 274 11.06 17.38 1.50
CA GLU A 274 10.68 16.27 0.62
C GLU A 274 9.16 16.13 0.48
N LEU A 275 8.41 16.32 1.58
CA LEU A 275 6.95 16.18 1.62
C LEU A 275 6.22 17.43 1.12
N THR A 276 6.88 18.58 1.05
CA THR A 276 6.26 19.82 0.55
C THR A 276 6.47 20.06 -0.94
N SER A 277 7.21 19.17 -1.61
CA SER A 277 7.54 19.30 -3.02
C SER A 277 6.28 19.34 -3.92
N PRO A 278 6.33 20.05 -5.07
CA PRO A 278 5.19 20.11 -6.00
C PRO A 278 4.71 18.74 -6.47
N GLU A 279 5.62 17.77 -6.58
CA GLU A 279 5.32 16.41 -7.02
C GLU A 279 4.52 15.62 -5.98
N VAL A 280 4.83 15.80 -4.69
CA VAL A 280 4.05 15.20 -3.59
C VAL A 280 2.66 15.82 -3.54
N ARG A 281 2.55 17.15 -3.60
CA ARG A 281 1.25 17.84 -3.62
C ARG A 281 0.39 17.43 -4.82
N SER A 282 1.01 17.24 -5.99
CA SER A 282 0.34 16.71 -7.17
C SER A 282 -0.18 15.29 -6.93
N CYS A 283 0.61 14.45 -6.25
CA CYS A 283 0.19 13.10 -5.87
C CYS A 283 -1.00 13.11 -4.92
N GLU A 284 -1.00 13.97 -3.90
CA GLU A 284 -2.10 14.10 -2.93
C GLU A 284 -3.36 14.66 -3.60
N ALA A 285 -3.23 15.67 -4.46
CA ALA A 285 -4.36 16.23 -5.20
C ALA A 285 -4.97 15.24 -6.21
N GLY A 286 -4.14 14.42 -6.86
CA GLY A 286 -4.55 13.39 -7.81
C GLY A 286 -4.82 12.01 -7.19
N PHE A 287 -4.88 11.92 -5.86
CA PHE A 287 -4.78 10.64 -5.15
C PHE A 287 -5.83 9.62 -5.59
N VAL A 288 -7.11 9.99 -5.62
CA VAL A 288 -8.21 9.08 -6.00
C VAL A 288 -8.11 8.67 -7.48
N GLY A 289 -7.63 9.58 -8.35
CA GLY A 289 -7.35 9.27 -9.76
C GLY A 289 -6.28 8.19 -9.89
N LEU A 290 -5.19 8.32 -9.15
CA LEU A 290 -4.13 7.31 -9.11
C LEU A 290 -4.64 5.95 -8.61
N LEU A 291 -5.55 5.90 -7.63
CA LEU A 291 -6.14 4.64 -7.19
C LEU A 291 -6.97 3.98 -8.30
N ALA A 292 -7.70 4.78 -9.08
CA ALA A 292 -8.46 4.28 -10.23
C ALA A 292 -7.53 3.70 -11.30
N ASP A 293 -6.42 4.37 -11.61
CA ASP A 293 -5.40 3.89 -12.56
C ASP A 293 -4.78 2.57 -12.10
N VAL A 294 -4.40 2.47 -10.81
CA VAL A 294 -3.88 1.25 -10.20
C VAL A 294 -4.91 0.11 -10.28
N ALA A 295 -6.18 0.39 -9.98
CA ALA A 295 -7.25 -0.59 -10.05
C ALA A 295 -7.48 -1.10 -11.48
N ALA A 296 -7.52 -0.20 -12.46
CA ALA A 296 -7.67 -0.55 -13.87
C ALA A 296 -6.50 -1.42 -14.36
N CYS A 297 -5.27 -1.02 -14.04
CA CYS A 297 -4.07 -1.77 -14.37
C CYS A 297 -4.06 -3.18 -13.76
N ALA A 298 -4.38 -3.29 -12.46
CA ALA A 298 -4.44 -4.58 -11.77
C ALA A 298 -5.57 -5.49 -12.28
N ALA A 299 -6.71 -4.93 -12.68
CA ALA A 299 -7.82 -5.68 -13.25
C ALA A 299 -7.58 -6.15 -14.70
N GLY A 300 -6.54 -5.63 -15.35
CA GLY A 300 -6.26 -5.86 -16.77
C GLY A 300 -7.22 -5.09 -17.69
N SER A 301 -7.84 -4.02 -17.20
CA SER A 301 -8.59 -3.09 -18.05
C SER A 301 -7.60 -2.27 -18.90
N PRO A 302 -7.85 -2.08 -20.20
CA PRO A 302 -7.04 -1.15 -20.98
C PRO A 302 -7.16 0.26 -20.38
N ALA A 303 -6.03 0.97 -20.30
CA ALA A 303 -6.05 2.41 -20.10
C ALA A 303 -6.56 3.04 -21.41
N ASP A 304 -7.67 3.76 -21.34
CA ASP A 304 -8.25 4.49 -22.48
C ASP A 304 -7.34 5.65 -22.94
#